data_AF-A0A2T0TBE3-F1
#
_entry.id   AF-A0A2T0TBE3-F1
#
_cell.length_a   1.000
_cell.length_b   1.000
_cell.length_c   1.000
_cell.angle_alpha   90.00
_cell.angle_beta   90.00
_cell.angle_gamma   90.00
#
_symmetry.space_group_name_H-M   'P 1'
#
loop_
_entity.id
_entity.type
_entity.pdbx_description
1 polymer ?
#
loop_
_entity_poly.entity_id
_entity_poly.type
_entity_poly.pdbx_seq_one_letter_code
_entity_poly.pdbx_strand_id
1 'polypeptide(L)'
;MALSILANFSNDGPTVALERIVHRIEETTIGDFPLRKYFNQLRVLAQLRNLGNQLTELAMDNITKFFSVEKDAVYMVGFNQGEINAKVAFVKNLLSKVSLTIEQIADIAGVTVDFVDNVRQEIKSGE
;
A
#
# COMPACT_ATOMS: atom_id res chain seq x y z
N MET A 1 -10.34 10.42 21.60
CA MET A 1 -8.87 10.25 21.49
C MET A 1 -8.40 10.21 20.03
N ALA A 2 -8.97 9.39 19.15
CA ALA A 2 -8.56 9.36 17.73
C ALA A 2 -8.70 10.71 16.99
N LEU A 3 -9.68 11.55 17.34
CA LEU A 3 -9.89 12.89 16.76
C LEU A 3 -8.70 13.86 16.95
N SER A 4 -7.80 13.60 17.90
CA SER A 4 -6.62 14.44 18.16
C SER A 4 -5.68 14.53 16.94
N ILE A 5 -5.73 13.57 16.02
CA ILE A 5 -4.99 13.61 14.75
C ILE A 5 -5.50 14.70 13.78
N LEU A 6 -6.70 15.25 13.99
CA LEU A 6 -7.23 16.36 13.19
C LEU A 6 -6.82 17.74 13.74
N ALA A 7 -6.20 17.80 14.93
CA ALA A 7 -5.74 19.05 15.51
C ALA A 7 -4.50 19.58 14.78
N ASN A 8 -4.33 20.91 14.74
CA ASN A 8 -3.08 21.49 14.26
C ASN A 8 -1.94 21.03 15.20
N PHE A 9 -0.88 20.47 14.63
CA PHE A 9 0.21 19.87 15.42
C PHE A 9 1.16 20.92 16.02
N SER A 10 0.90 22.21 15.80
CA SER A 10 1.67 23.32 16.38
C SER A 10 3.17 23.13 16.12
N ASN A 11 4.02 23.18 17.16
CA ASN A 11 5.48 23.01 17.08
C ASN A 11 5.93 21.54 17.04
N ASP A 12 5.07 20.58 17.35
CA ASP A 12 5.45 19.17 17.28
C ASP A 12 5.29 18.68 15.83
N GLY A 13 6.31 18.02 15.29
CA GLY A 13 6.23 17.39 13.98
C GLY A 13 5.11 16.33 13.95
N PRO A 14 4.50 16.07 12.78
CA PRO A 14 3.40 15.10 12.64
C PRO A 14 3.70 13.72 13.25
N THR A 15 4.95 13.28 13.16
CA THR A 15 5.46 12.03 13.72
C THR A 15 5.31 11.97 15.24
N VAL A 16 5.78 13.00 15.96
CA VAL A 16 5.74 13.05 17.43
C VAL A 16 4.30 13.09 17.95
N ALA A 17 3.42 13.80 17.24
CA ALA A 17 2.00 13.83 17.57
C ALA A 17 1.33 12.46 17.38
N LEU A 18 1.67 11.74 16.31
CA LEU A 18 1.16 10.39 16.03
C LEU A 18 1.63 9.38 17.08
N GLU A 19 2.91 9.38 17.45
CA GLU A 19 3.46 8.51 18.50
C GLU A 19 2.69 8.66 19.82
N ARG A 20 2.46 9.91 20.27
CA ARG A 20 1.69 10.18 21.49
C ARG A 20 0.26 9.67 21.40
N ILE A 21 -0.38 9.80 20.25
CA ILE A 21 -1.76 9.32 20.06
C ILE A 21 -1.81 7.79 20.10
N VAL A 22 -0.87 7.11 19.45
CA VAL A 22 -0.74 5.65 19.46
C VAL A 22 -0.54 5.15 20.88
N HIS A 23 0.46 5.69 21.58
CA HIS A 23 0.79 5.27 22.94
C HIS A 23 -0.39 5.48 23.90
N ARG A 24 -1.10 6.61 23.79
CA ARG A 24 -2.27 6.88 24.63
C ARG A 24 -3.44 5.95 24.33
N ILE A 25 -3.64 5.55 23.07
CA ILE A 25 -4.65 4.54 22.72
C ILE A 25 -4.32 3.20 23.39
N GLU A 26 -3.06 2.80 23.41
CA GLU A 26 -2.60 1.56 24.04
C GLU A 26 -2.75 1.58 25.57
N GLU A 27 -2.37 2.68 26.23
CA GLU A 27 -2.43 2.80 27.69
C GLU A 27 -3.86 2.90 28.23
N THR A 28 -4.76 3.53 27.48
CA THR A 28 -6.11 3.85 27.98
C THR A 28 -7.18 2.85 27.54
N THR A 29 -6.83 1.93 26.65
CA THR A 29 -7.79 0.98 26.10
C THR A 29 -7.58 -0.41 26.67
N ILE A 30 -8.62 -0.93 27.34
CA ILE A 30 -8.60 -2.27 27.93
C ILE A 30 -9.26 -3.25 26.96
N GLY A 31 -8.50 -4.26 26.53
CA GLY A 31 -8.96 -5.34 25.67
C GLY A 31 -8.77 -5.10 24.16
N ASP A 32 -8.65 -6.19 23.41
CA ASP A 32 -8.24 -6.17 22.00
C ASP A 32 -9.29 -5.55 21.06
N PHE A 33 -10.58 -5.75 21.36
CA PHE A 33 -11.67 -5.27 20.49
C PHE A 33 -11.79 -3.74 20.47
N PRO A 34 -11.85 -3.04 21.62
CA PRO A 34 -11.82 -1.57 21.63
C PRO A 34 -10.51 -1.01 21.04
N LEU A 35 -9.38 -1.67 21.28
CA LEU A 35 -8.07 -1.25 20.77
C LEU A 35 -8.05 -1.27 19.24
N ARG A 36 -8.50 -2.37 18.62
CA ARG A 36 -8.68 -2.48 17.18
C ARG A 36 -9.61 -1.40 16.63
N LYS A 37 -10.71 -1.09 17.30
CA LYS A 37 -11.64 -0.02 16.87
C LYS A 37 -10.94 1.34 16.80
N TYR A 38 -10.17 1.72 17.83
CA TYR A 38 -9.50 3.02 17.86
C TYR A 38 -8.36 3.13 16.86
N PHE A 39 -7.58 2.07 16.66
CA PHE A 39 -6.56 2.06 15.61
C PHE A 39 -7.17 2.17 14.21
N ASN A 40 -8.31 1.52 13.96
CA ASN A 40 -9.04 1.69 12.69
C ASN A 40 -9.44 3.15 12.45
N GLN A 41 -9.96 3.83 13.49
CA GLN A 41 -10.30 5.24 13.40
C GLN A 41 -9.07 6.10 13.15
N LEU A 42 -7.96 5.84 13.86
CA LEU A 42 -6.70 6.54 13.67
C LEU A 42 -6.19 6.39 12.22
N ARG A 43 -6.26 5.17 11.67
CA ARG A 43 -5.87 4.88 10.28
C ARG A 43 -6.67 5.69 9.26
N VAL A 44 -7.99 5.67 9.37
CA VAL A 44 -8.87 6.42 8.44
C VAL A 44 -8.58 7.92 8.54
N LEU A 45 -8.43 8.45 9.75
CA LEU A 45 -8.17 9.88 9.95
C LEU A 45 -6.75 10.28 9.49
N ALA A 46 -5.75 9.41 9.65
CA ALA A 46 -4.40 9.64 9.15
C ALA A 46 -4.37 9.70 7.62
N GLN A 47 -5.11 8.81 6.94
CA GLN A 47 -5.26 8.83 5.49
C GLN A 47 -5.87 10.14 5.01
N LEU A 48 -6.95 10.62 5.66
CA LEU A 48 -7.58 11.91 5.33
C LEU A 48 -6.64 13.11 5.47
N ARG A 49 -5.61 13.00 6.32
CA ARG A 49 -4.60 14.05 6.54
C ARG A 49 -3.30 13.83 5.73
N ASN A 50 -3.24 12.82 4.86
CA ASN A 50 -2.02 12.42 4.14
C ASN A 50 -0.86 12.01 5.07
N LEU A 51 -1.17 11.48 6.26
CA LEU A 51 -0.19 10.99 7.24
C LEU A 51 -0.10 9.46 7.26
N GLY A 52 -0.68 8.78 6.27
CA GLY A 52 -0.74 7.32 6.22
C GLY A 52 0.64 6.66 6.29
N ASN A 53 1.64 7.22 5.58
CA ASN A 53 3.00 6.69 5.57
C ASN A 53 3.66 6.80 6.94
N GLN A 54 3.57 7.97 7.58
CA GLN A 54 4.11 8.20 8.93
C GLN A 54 3.44 7.30 9.97
N LEU A 55 2.12 7.12 9.88
CA LEU A 55 1.42 6.18 10.75
C LEU A 55 1.88 4.73 10.51
N THR A 56 2.16 4.37 9.27
CA THR A 56 2.61 3.01 8.90
C THR A 56 4.01 2.77 9.47
N GLU A 57 4.95 3.70 9.30
CA GLU A 57 6.30 3.61 9.86
C GLU A 57 6.29 3.53 11.39
N LEU A 58 5.50 4.36 12.06
CA LEU A 58 5.45 4.42 13.52
C LEU A 58 4.79 3.22 14.17
N ALA A 59 3.82 2.64 13.48
CA ALA A 59 2.97 1.61 14.07
C ALA A 59 3.07 0.30 13.29
N MET A 60 4.11 0.06 12.49
CA MET A 60 4.32 -1.20 11.79
C MET A 60 4.33 -2.39 12.77
N ASP A 61 4.94 -2.23 13.94
CA ASP A 61 5.00 -3.29 14.97
C ASP A 61 3.68 -3.46 15.75
N ASN A 62 2.93 -2.38 15.98
CA ASN A 62 1.69 -2.41 16.76
C ASN A 62 0.43 -2.65 15.90
N ILE A 63 0.37 -2.12 14.68
CA ILE A 63 -0.73 -2.33 13.72
C ILE A 63 -0.74 -3.78 13.25
N THR A 64 0.42 -4.39 12.95
CA THR A 64 0.46 -5.80 12.49
C THR A 64 -0.05 -6.77 13.56
N LYS A 65 0.11 -6.43 14.85
CA LYS A 65 -0.46 -7.19 15.96
C LYS A 65 -2.00 -7.21 15.97
N PHE A 66 -2.64 -6.14 15.51
CA PHE A 66 -4.11 -6.00 15.54
C PHE A 66 -4.77 -6.08 14.17
N PHE A 67 -4.01 -5.98 13.09
CA PHE A 67 -4.47 -5.96 11.71
C PHE A 67 -3.61 -6.87 10.85
N SER A 68 -4.23 -7.88 10.26
CA SER A 68 -3.61 -8.66 9.19
C SER A 68 -3.54 -7.78 7.94
N VAL A 69 -2.38 -7.15 7.71
CA VAL A 69 -2.11 -6.31 6.52
C VAL A 69 -2.47 -7.07 5.23
N GLU A 70 -2.13 -8.35 5.18
CA GLU A 70 -2.39 -9.26 4.07
C GLU A 70 -3.89 -9.48 3.76
N LYS A 71 -4.79 -9.18 4.71
CA LYS A 71 -6.24 -9.31 4.53
C LYS A 71 -6.94 -7.96 4.28
N ASP A 72 -6.20 -6.85 4.31
CA ASP A 72 -6.78 -5.54 4.05
C ASP A 72 -7.08 -5.40 2.55
N ALA A 73 -8.32 -5.02 2.21
CA ALA A 73 -8.76 -4.93 0.82
C ALA A 73 -7.96 -3.89 0.02
N VAL A 74 -7.54 -2.79 0.64
CA VAL A 74 -6.73 -1.75 -0.03
C VAL A 74 -5.32 -2.27 -0.29
N TYR A 75 -4.74 -2.99 0.68
CA TYR A 75 -3.45 -3.65 0.49
C TYR A 75 -3.51 -4.69 -0.63
N MET A 76 -4.52 -5.57 -0.65
CA MET A 76 -4.65 -6.60 -1.70
C MET A 76 -4.81 -5.97 -3.09
N VAL A 77 -5.59 -4.89 -3.23
CA VAL A 77 -5.71 -4.16 -4.51
C VAL A 77 -4.37 -3.59 -4.94
N GLY A 78 -3.65 -2.93 -4.02
CA GLY A 78 -2.34 -2.36 -4.30
C GLY A 78 -1.29 -3.41 -4.67
N PHE A 79 -1.27 -4.54 -3.94
CA PHE A 79 -0.39 -5.66 -4.20
C PHE A 79 -0.63 -6.27 -5.58
N ASN A 80 -1.88 -6.60 -5.90
CA ASN A 80 -2.26 -7.15 -7.21
C ASN A 80 -1.91 -6.18 -8.35
N GLN A 81 -2.14 -4.88 -8.16
CA GLN A 81 -1.74 -3.87 -9.14
C GLN A 81 -0.22 -3.79 -9.30
N GLY A 82 0.53 -3.91 -8.20
CA GLY A 82 1.99 -3.98 -8.21
C GLY A 82 2.52 -5.16 -8.99
N GLU A 83 1.95 -6.36 -8.79
CA GLU A 83 2.31 -7.56 -9.56
C GLU A 83 2.02 -7.39 -11.06
N ILE A 84 0.87 -6.81 -11.42
CA ILE A 84 0.54 -6.50 -12.81
C ILE A 84 1.56 -5.51 -13.40
N ASN A 85 1.87 -4.42 -12.69
CA ASN A 85 2.82 -3.42 -13.16
C ASN A 85 4.23 -4.01 -13.35
N ALA A 86 4.67 -4.90 -12.45
CA ALA A 86 5.94 -5.60 -12.57
C ALA A 86 5.97 -6.50 -13.82
N LYS A 87 4.89 -7.26 -14.07
CA LYS A 87 4.75 -8.07 -15.28
C LYS A 87 4.75 -7.22 -16.55
N VAL A 88 4.04 -6.08 -16.56
CA VAL A 88 4.08 -5.12 -17.67
C VAL A 88 5.50 -4.62 -17.91
N ALA A 89 6.20 -4.17 -16.87
CA ALA A 89 7.58 -3.68 -17.00
C ALA A 89 8.54 -4.76 -17.52
N PHE A 90 8.38 -6.01 -17.06
CA PHE A 90 9.17 -7.14 -17.52
C PHE A 90 8.93 -7.43 -19.01
N VAL A 91 7.66 -7.49 -19.43
CA VAL A 91 7.29 -7.67 -20.85
C VAL A 91 7.79 -6.52 -21.71
N LYS A 92 7.68 -5.26 -21.26
CA LYS A 92 8.23 -4.08 -21.98
C LYS A 92 9.75 -4.19 -22.19
N ASN A 93 10.48 -4.67 -21.17
CA ASN A 93 11.91 -4.91 -21.29
C ASN A 93 12.25 -6.04 -22.28
N LEU A 94 11.48 -7.12 -22.31
CA LEU A 94 11.69 -8.21 -23.26
C LEU A 94 11.41 -7.78 -24.70
N LEU A 95 10.30 -7.07 -24.94
CA LEU A 95 9.92 -6.56 -26.25
C LEU A 95 10.92 -5.54 -26.82
N SER A 96 11.64 -4.80 -25.98
CA SER A 96 12.56 -3.74 -26.40
C SER A 96 14.01 -4.19 -26.55
N LYS A 97 14.43 -5.26 -25.85
CA LYS A 97 15.86 -5.65 -25.76
C LYS A 97 16.18 -6.99 -26.40
N VAL A 98 15.19 -7.83 -26.68
CA VAL A 98 15.42 -9.21 -27.14
C VAL A 98 14.56 -9.54 -28.36
N SER A 99 15.15 -10.24 -29.32
CA SER A 99 14.44 -10.76 -30.50
C SER A 99 13.72 -12.06 -30.16
N LEU A 100 12.66 -11.98 -29.35
CA LEU A 100 11.81 -13.12 -28.99
C LEU A 100 10.44 -13.00 -29.65
N THR A 101 9.79 -14.14 -29.93
CA THR A 101 8.40 -14.13 -30.38
C THR A 101 7.45 -13.82 -29.22
N ILE A 102 6.22 -13.42 -29.55
CA ILE A 102 5.21 -13.05 -28.55
C ILE A 102 4.88 -14.25 -27.65
N GLU A 103 4.85 -15.46 -28.23
CA GLU A 103 4.61 -16.72 -27.53
C GLU A 103 5.75 -17.03 -26.55
N GLN A 104 7.00 -16.80 -26.94
CA GLN A 104 8.16 -16.99 -26.07
C GLN A 104 8.15 -15.98 -24.90
N ILE A 105 7.77 -14.73 -25.17
CA ILE A 105 7.68 -13.71 -24.12
C ILE A 105 6.55 -14.05 -23.14
N ALA A 106 5.40 -14.52 -23.63
CA ALA A 106 4.28 -14.94 -22.81
C ALA A 106 4.67 -16.11 -21.88
N ASP A 107 5.38 -17.11 -22.42
CA ASP A 107 5.89 -18.25 -21.67
C ASP A 107 6.90 -17.83 -20.59
N ILE A 108 7.92 -17.02 -20.95
CA ILE A 108 8.95 -16.55 -20.02
C ILE A 108 8.35 -15.67 -18.90
N ALA A 109 7.39 -14.81 -19.23
CA ALA A 109 6.76 -13.90 -18.27
C ALA A 109 5.61 -14.55 -17.48
N GLY A 110 5.21 -15.78 -17.82
CA GLY A 110 4.09 -16.47 -17.18
C GLY A 110 2.76 -15.71 -17.34
N VAL A 111 2.52 -15.17 -18.53
CA VAL A 111 1.31 -14.39 -18.89
C VAL A 111 0.69 -14.93 -20.18
N THR A 112 -0.49 -14.44 -20.54
CA THR A 112 -1.13 -14.81 -21.81
C THR A 112 -0.52 -14.04 -22.98
N VAL A 113 -0.65 -14.59 -24.19
CA VAL A 113 -0.28 -13.91 -25.44
C VAL A 113 -1.02 -12.58 -25.57
N ASP A 114 -2.34 -12.56 -25.27
CA ASP A 114 -3.16 -11.35 -25.27
C ASP A 114 -2.60 -10.25 -24.34
N PHE A 115 -2.04 -10.62 -23.19
CA PHE A 115 -1.42 -9.66 -22.28
C PHE A 115 -0.18 -9.01 -22.91
N VAL A 116 0.67 -9.81 -23.56
CA VAL A 116 1.86 -9.30 -24.27
C VAL A 116 1.46 -8.39 -25.41
N ASP A 117 0.42 -8.74 -26.17
CA ASP A 117 -0.11 -7.91 -27.25
C ASP A 117 -0.67 -6.58 -26.74
N ASN A 118 -1.43 -6.58 -25.65
CA ASN A 118 -1.93 -5.35 -25.03
C ASN A 118 -0.78 -4.43 -24.61
N VAL A 119 0.26 -4.98 -23.94
CA VAL A 119 1.45 -4.22 -23.55
C VAL A 119 2.20 -3.68 -24.78
N ARG A 120 2.27 -4.44 -25.87
CA ARG A 120 2.89 -4.01 -27.12
C ARG A 120 2.13 -2.84 -27.76
N GLN A 121 0.79 -2.86 -27.71
CA GLN A 121 -0.03 -1.75 -28.21
C GLN A 121 0.16 -0.49 -27.36
N GLU A 122 0.21 -0.62 -26.03
CA GLU A 122 0.48 0.52 -25.13
C GLU A 122 1.77 1.26 -25.47
N ILE A 123 2.86 0.51 -25.77
CA ILE A 123 4.14 1.09 -26.17
C ILE A 123 3.96 1.91 -27.46
N LYS A 124 3.28 1.35 -28.47
CA LYS A 124 3.06 2.00 -29.77
C LYS A 124 2.15 3.22 -29.70
N SER A 125 1.21 3.25 -28.77
CA SER A 125 0.30 4.38 -28.55
C SER A 125 0.88 5.49 -27.66
N GLY A 126 2.02 5.22 -27.00
CA GLY A 126 2.74 6.17 -26.14
C GLY A 126 3.96 6.82 -26.80
N GLU A 127 4.26 6.48 -28.07
CA GLU A 127 5.18 7.20 -28.98
C GLU A 127 4.42 8.25 -29.79
#